data_AF-A0A5B6VT38-F1
#
_entry.id   AF-A0A5B6VT38-F1
#
_cell.length_a   1.000
_cell.length_b   1.000
_cell.length_c   1.000
_cell.angle_alpha   90.00
_cell.angle_beta   90.00
_cell.angle_gamma   90.00
#
_symmetry.space_group_name_H-M   'P 1'
#
loop_
_entity.id
_entity.type
_entity.pdbx_description
1 polymer ?
#
loop_
_entity_poly.entity_id
_entity_poly.type
_entity_poly.pdbx_seq_one_letter_code
_entity_poly.pdbx_strand_id
1 'polypeptide(L)'
;MRLTPISNLMAKPSFLPPFIHYRVTALNLSSMDLAGTVSSQLGNLSFLAWLDIHQNSFHGSLPIELTNLRRMKYLDFGNNSFNGEIPSWFGCFSKLQRLYLYLNNFIGVIPSTLGNLSKLEALSLGGNQISGRIPNSLLKCKELKILSLSNNYLKESIPTEIGNLTLLDTLVLDDNHFKDKQFLVIVSFIFI
;
A
#
# COMPACT_ATOMS: atom_id res chain seq x y z
N MET A 1 55.79 -36.31 29.45
CA MET A 1 55.36 -34.99 29.97
C MET A 1 53.90 -34.80 29.58
N ARG A 2 52.98 -34.68 30.55
CA ARG A 2 51.52 -34.68 30.33
C ARG A 2 51.05 -33.37 29.70
N LEU A 3 50.25 -33.45 28.64
CA LEU A 3 49.50 -32.33 28.08
C LEU A 3 48.41 -31.89 29.06
N THR A 4 48.35 -30.61 29.38
CA THR A 4 47.27 -30.00 30.17
C THR A 4 45.96 -29.96 29.37
N PRO A 5 44.79 -30.26 29.97
CA PRO A 5 43.50 -30.18 29.28
C PRO A 5 43.09 -28.73 28.97
N ILE A 6 42.42 -28.53 27.84
CA ILE A 6 41.92 -27.24 27.30
C ILE A 6 40.79 -26.61 28.15
N SER A 7 40.43 -27.18 29.30
CA SER A 7 39.28 -26.74 30.10
C SER A 7 39.45 -25.41 30.86
N ASN A 8 40.57 -24.69 30.71
CA ASN A 8 40.84 -23.43 31.43
C ASN A 8 40.95 -22.16 30.56
N LEU A 9 40.54 -22.19 29.29
CA LEU A 9 40.28 -20.97 28.52
C LEU A 9 38.80 -20.52 28.65
N MET A 10 38.35 -20.30 29.88
CA MET A 10 37.25 -19.37 30.13
C MET A 10 37.83 -17.97 30.32
N ALA A 11 38.16 -17.29 29.22
CA ALA A 11 38.10 -15.85 29.23
C ALA A 11 36.61 -15.48 29.09
N LYS A 12 36.01 -14.97 30.17
CA LYS A 12 34.68 -14.33 30.14
C LYS A 12 34.62 -13.39 28.93
N PRO A 13 33.58 -13.42 28.08
CA PRO A 13 33.37 -12.32 27.17
C PRO A 13 33.05 -11.08 28.02
N SER A 14 34.05 -10.20 28.12
CA SER A 14 33.87 -8.80 28.44
C SER A 14 32.72 -8.25 27.60
N PHE A 15 31.73 -7.65 28.27
CA PHE A 15 30.64 -6.83 27.72
C PHE A 15 30.75 -6.58 26.21
N LEU A 16 30.23 -7.51 25.41
CA LEU A 16 29.84 -7.17 24.06
C LEU A 16 28.64 -6.23 24.21
N PRO A 17 28.64 -5.03 23.61
CA PRO A 17 27.42 -4.25 23.52
C PRO A 17 26.32 -5.15 22.92
N PRO A 18 25.05 -5.04 23.35
CA PRO A 18 23.98 -5.81 22.75
C PRO A 18 24.07 -5.65 21.24
N PHE A 19 24.08 -6.75 20.48
CA PHE A 19 24.09 -6.70 19.02
C PHE A 19 22.97 -5.75 18.59
N ILE A 20 23.34 -4.54 18.15
CA ILE A 20 22.38 -3.61 17.56
C ILE A 20 22.06 -4.23 16.21
N HIS A 21 21.01 -5.05 16.17
CA HIS A 21 20.47 -5.54 14.93
C HIS A 21 19.85 -4.36 14.20
N TYR A 22 20.59 -3.79 13.25
CA TYR A 22 20.03 -2.87 12.28
C TYR A 22 18.95 -3.60 11.50
N ARG A 23 17.71 -3.14 11.62
CA ARG A 23 16.58 -3.69 10.88
C ARG A 23 16.17 -2.68 9.82
N VAL A 24 15.90 -3.17 8.61
CA VAL A 24 15.39 -2.33 7.52
C VAL A 24 13.99 -1.83 7.91
N THR A 25 13.83 -0.51 7.98
CA THR A 25 12.56 0.16 8.30
C THR A 25 12.00 0.94 7.12
N ALA A 26 12.86 1.33 6.18
CA ALA A 26 12.49 1.98 4.94
C ALA A 26 13.30 1.40 3.78
N LEU A 27 12.64 1.17 2.65
CA LEU A 27 13.25 0.75 1.40
C LEU A 27 12.69 1.62 0.30
N ASN A 28 13.56 2.37 -0.37
CA ASN A 28 13.23 3.13 -1.56
C ASN A 28 14.07 2.61 -2.72
N LEU A 29 13.39 2.07 -3.73
CA LEU A 29 13.94 1.56 -4.97
C LEU A 29 13.23 2.22 -6.18
N SER A 30 12.65 3.40 -6.00
CA SER A 30 11.90 4.08 -7.04
C SER A 30 12.80 4.54 -8.19
N SER A 31 12.32 4.49 -9.44
CA SER A 31 13.03 5.01 -10.61
C SER A 31 14.43 4.41 -10.80
N MET A 32 14.54 3.08 -10.66
CA MET A 32 15.81 2.34 -10.75
C MET A 32 15.89 1.38 -11.95
N ASP A 33 14.95 1.48 -12.90
CA ASP A 33 14.83 0.58 -14.06
C ASP A 33 14.77 -0.91 -13.68
N LEU A 34 14.26 -1.21 -12.48
CA LEU A 34 14.14 -2.59 -11.98
C LEU A 34 13.01 -3.31 -12.71
N ALA A 35 13.20 -4.59 -13.00
CA ALA A 35 12.21 -5.43 -13.66
C ALA A 35 12.05 -6.78 -12.94
N GLY A 36 10.96 -7.49 -13.26
CA GLY A 36 10.63 -8.78 -12.68
C GLY A 36 9.45 -8.71 -11.71
N THR A 37 9.33 -9.70 -10.83
CA THR A 37 8.26 -9.77 -9.84
C THR A 37 8.74 -9.34 -8.46
N VAL A 38 7.82 -8.93 -7.59
CA VAL A 38 8.14 -8.73 -6.17
C VAL A 38 8.36 -10.09 -5.53
N SER A 39 9.55 -10.29 -4.97
CA SER A 39 9.93 -11.52 -4.28
C SER A 39 9.16 -11.68 -2.95
N SER A 40 8.66 -12.89 -2.68
CA SER A 40 7.94 -13.20 -1.43
C SER A 40 8.82 -13.03 -0.18
N GLN A 41 10.14 -13.14 -0.33
CA GLN A 41 11.12 -12.90 0.73
C GLN A 41 11.11 -11.45 1.23
N LEU A 42 10.56 -10.49 0.48
CA LEU A 42 10.36 -9.12 0.98
C LEU A 42 9.48 -9.10 2.23
N GLY A 43 8.55 -10.07 2.36
CA GLY A 43 7.72 -10.26 3.56
C GLY A 43 8.51 -10.56 4.84
N ASN A 44 9.79 -10.96 4.74
CA ASN A 44 10.65 -11.21 5.90
C ASN A 44 11.16 -9.92 6.56
N LEU A 45 11.05 -8.76 5.88
CA LEU A 45 11.43 -7.45 6.44
C LEU A 45 10.35 -6.92 7.39
N SER A 46 10.03 -7.68 8.45
CA SER A 46 8.94 -7.38 9.41
C SER A 46 9.01 -6.02 10.12
N PHE A 47 10.13 -5.30 10.00
CA PHE A 47 10.33 -3.95 10.55
C PHE A 47 10.08 -2.83 9.54
N LEU A 48 9.84 -3.18 8.27
CA LEU A 48 9.58 -2.25 7.19
C LEU A 48 8.27 -1.49 7.45
N ALA A 49 8.38 -0.17 7.41
CA ALA A 49 7.29 0.78 7.56
C ALA A 49 7.09 1.64 6.32
N TRP A 50 8.09 1.69 5.44
CA TRP A 50 8.07 2.44 4.19
C TRP A 50 8.63 1.56 3.08
N LEU A 51 7.84 1.33 2.04
CA LEU A 51 8.29 0.66 0.83
C LEU A 51 7.86 1.48 -0.36
N ASP A 52 8.85 1.92 -1.12
CA ASP A 52 8.66 2.66 -2.35
C ASP A 52 9.40 1.96 -3.48
N ILE A 53 8.68 1.48 -4.48
CA ILE A 53 9.22 0.87 -5.69
C ILE A 53 8.58 1.49 -6.95
N HIS A 54 8.02 2.69 -6.83
CA HIS A 54 7.30 3.33 -7.93
C HIS A 54 8.21 3.61 -9.13
N GLN A 55 7.62 3.73 -10.31
CA GLN A 55 8.33 4.06 -11.55
C GLN A 55 9.45 3.05 -11.85
N ASN A 56 9.05 1.80 -12.03
CA ASN A 56 9.92 0.69 -12.44
C ASN A 56 9.17 -0.19 -13.47
N SER A 57 9.73 -1.34 -13.81
CA SER A 57 9.14 -2.35 -14.70
C SER A 57 8.71 -3.62 -13.96
N PHE A 58 8.28 -3.51 -12.69
CA PHE A 58 7.76 -4.66 -11.95
C PHE A 58 6.43 -5.15 -12.55
N HIS A 59 6.21 -6.47 -12.55
CA HIS A 59 5.01 -7.09 -13.10
C HIS A 59 4.55 -8.28 -12.27
N GLY A 60 3.44 -8.91 -12.70
CA GLY A 60 2.81 -10.02 -11.99
C GLY A 60 1.95 -9.57 -10.82
N SER A 61 1.51 -10.52 -9.99
CA SER A 61 0.73 -10.25 -8.80
C SER A 61 1.61 -10.02 -7.57
N LEU A 62 1.07 -9.32 -6.57
CA LEU A 62 1.76 -9.09 -5.31
C LEU A 62 1.73 -10.35 -4.42
N PRO A 63 2.88 -10.78 -3.86
CA PRO A 63 2.94 -11.99 -3.04
C PRO A 63 2.20 -11.83 -1.70
N ILE A 64 1.50 -12.89 -1.27
CA ILE A 64 0.70 -12.91 -0.03
C ILE A 64 1.57 -12.67 1.22
N GLU A 65 2.85 -13.04 1.16
CA GLU A 65 3.83 -12.90 2.23
C GLU A 65 4.04 -11.44 2.66
N LEU A 66 3.71 -10.45 1.80
CA LEU A 66 3.73 -9.04 2.18
C LEU A 66 2.76 -8.72 3.32
N THR A 67 1.76 -9.57 3.59
CA THR A 67 0.90 -9.45 4.78
C THR A 67 1.72 -9.41 6.08
N ASN A 68 2.92 -9.98 6.11
CA ASN A 68 3.80 -9.98 7.29
C ASN A 68 4.36 -8.59 7.66
N LEU A 69 4.26 -7.59 6.77
CA LEU A 69 4.76 -6.24 6.96
C LEU A 69 3.82 -5.39 7.84
N ARG A 70 3.52 -5.86 9.05
CA ARG A 70 2.51 -5.30 9.98
C ARG A 70 2.81 -3.88 10.50
N ARG A 71 3.98 -3.32 10.18
CA ARG A 71 4.39 -1.97 10.55
C ARG A 71 4.22 -0.94 9.44
N MET A 72 3.70 -1.37 8.29
CA MET A 72 3.60 -0.55 7.10
C MET A 72 2.78 0.72 7.32
N LYS A 73 3.34 1.85 6.87
CA LYS A 73 2.73 3.18 6.87
C LYS A 73 2.63 3.75 5.46
N TYR A 74 3.58 3.41 4.60
CA TYR A 74 3.68 3.92 3.24
C TYR A 74 3.98 2.78 2.26
N LEU A 75 3.13 2.65 1.24
CA LEU A 75 3.33 1.75 0.11
C LEU A 75 3.14 2.54 -1.19
N ASP A 76 4.17 2.55 -2.02
CA ASP A 76 4.07 3.06 -3.39
C ASP A 76 4.56 2.03 -4.40
N PHE A 77 3.60 1.46 -5.12
CA PHE A 77 3.77 0.52 -6.24
C PHE A 77 3.36 1.15 -7.56
N GLY A 78 3.16 2.47 -7.59
CA GLY A 78 2.66 3.18 -8.76
C GLY A 78 3.60 3.11 -9.95
N ASN A 79 3.05 3.33 -11.16
CA ASN A 79 3.79 3.39 -12.42
C ASN A 79 4.68 2.15 -12.62
N ASN A 80 4.03 0.99 -12.72
CA ASN A 80 4.63 -0.31 -12.96
C ASN A 80 3.68 -1.13 -13.87
N SER A 81 3.90 -2.43 -14.01
CA SER A 81 3.08 -3.36 -14.80
C SER A 81 2.41 -4.44 -13.94
N PHE A 82 2.13 -4.18 -12.65
CA PHE A 82 1.44 -5.14 -11.78
C PHE A 82 0.05 -5.49 -12.32
N ASN A 83 -0.36 -6.74 -12.16
CA ASN A 83 -1.63 -7.25 -12.67
C ASN A 83 -2.36 -8.16 -11.68
N GLY A 84 -3.56 -8.61 -12.06
CA GLY A 84 -4.47 -9.33 -11.18
C GLY A 84 -5.31 -8.38 -10.32
N GLU A 85 -5.99 -8.92 -9.32
CA GLU A 85 -6.84 -8.12 -8.42
C GLU A 85 -6.02 -7.39 -7.36
N ILE A 86 -6.53 -6.26 -6.87
CA ILE A 86 -5.98 -5.62 -5.67
C ILE A 86 -6.14 -6.59 -4.49
N PRO A 87 -5.05 -7.01 -3.83
CA PRO A 87 -5.18 -8.00 -2.78
C PRO A 87 -5.93 -7.48 -1.54
N SER A 88 -6.90 -8.26 -1.07
CA SER A 88 -7.71 -7.91 0.10
C SER A 88 -6.88 -7.81 1.39
N TRP A 89 -5.72 -8.46 1.45
CA TRP A 89 -4.82 -8.43 2.60
C TRP A 89 -4.15 -7.07 2.85
N PHE A 90 -4.24 -6.11 1.92
CA PHE A 90 -3.88 -4.71 2.22
C PHE A 90 -4.64 -4.19 3.44
N GLY A 91 -5.90 -4.62 3.63
CA GLY A 91 -6.73 -4.26 4.78
C GLY A 91 -6.19 -4.72 6.14
N CYS A 92 -5.13 -5.54 6.18
CA CYS A 92 -4.48 -5.93 7.43
C CYS A 92 -3.43 -4.92 7.94
N PHE A 93 -3.07 -3.91 7.14
CA PHE A 93 -2.09 -2.90 7.55
C PHE A 93 -2.75 -1.76 8.33
N SER A 94 -3.11 -2.02 9.59
CA SER A 94 -3.83 -1.07 10.46
C SER A 94 -3.13 0.28 10.70
N LYS A 95 -1.86 0.43 10.31
CA LYS A 95 -1.06 1.65 10.42
C LYS A 95 -0.83 2.36 9.08
N LEU A 96 -1.35 1.81 7.98
CA LEU A 96 -1.13 2.34 6.64
C LEU A 96 -1.77 3.71 6.50
N GLN A 97 -0.97 4.68 6.04
CA GLN A 97 -1.38 6.05 5.80
C GLN A 97 -1.45 6.38 4.32
N ARG A 98 -0.58 5.78 3.50
CA ARG A 98 -0.53 6.03 2.06
C ARG A 98 -0.44 4.72 1.30
N LEU A 99 -1.34 4.54 0.35
CA LEU A 99 -1.37 3.40 -0.57
C LEU A 99 -1.50 3.92 -2.00
N TYR A 100 -0.44 3.74 -2.77
CA TYR A 100 -0.37 4.16 -4.17
C TYR A 100 -0.18 2.94 -5.06
N LEU A 101 -1.18 2.68 -5.91
CA LEU A 101 -1.21 1.58 -6.89
C LEU A 101 -1.52 2.12 -8.31
N TYR A 102 -1.38 3.42 -8.51
CA TYR A 102 -1.73 4.11 -9.76
C TYR A 102 -0.88 3.64 -10.94
N LEU A 103 -1.36 3.82 -12.18
CA LEU A 103 -0.64 3.48 -13.41
C LEU A 103 -0.07 2.05 -13.39
N ASN A 104 -0.98 1.08 -13.30
CA ASN A 104 -0.69 -0.36 -13.34
C ASN A 104 -1.77 -1.07 -14.16
N ASN A 105 -1.78 -2.40 -14.15
CA ASN A 105 -2.76 -3.24 -14.85
C ASN A 105 -3.68 -3.99 -13.87
N PHE A 106 -3.99 -3.41 -12.70
CA PHE A 106 -4.89 -4.05 -11.74
C PHE A 106 -6.31 -4.14 -12.31
N ILE A 107 -6.96 -5.30 -12.12
CA ILE A 107 -8.32 -5.61 -12.55
C ILE A 107 -9.24 -5.89 -11.35
N GLY A 108 -10.49 -6.25 -11.60
CA GLY A 108 -11.42 -6.69 -10.56
C GLY A 108 -12.13 -5.51 -9.89
N VAL A 109 -12.31 -5.57 -8.58
CA VAL A 109 -13.02 -4.54 -7.79
C VAL A 109 -12.13 -3.98 -6.68
N ILE A 110 -12.48 -2.80 -6.16
CA ILE A 110 -11.86 -2.27 -4.95
C ILE A 110 -12.26 -3.17 -3.76
N PRO A 111 -11.31 -3.83 -3.06
CA PRO A 111 -11.64 -4.72 -1.95
C PRO A 111 -12.29 -3.96 -0.80
N SER A 112 -13.40 -4.49 -0.27
CA SER A 112 -14.08 -3.87 0.88
C SER A 112 -13.21 -3.80 2.14
N THR A 113 -12.20 -4.68 2.24
CA THR A 113 -11.22 -4.71 3.33
C THR A 113 -10.32 -3.47 3.40
N LEU A 114 -10.19 -2.69 2.33
CA LEU A 114 -9.51 -1.39 2.40
C LEU A 114 -10.20 -0.43 3.38
N GLY A 115 -11.49 -0.63 3.65
CA GLY A 115 -12.23 0.09 4.70
C GLY A 115 -11.74 -0.16 6.13
N ASN A 116 -10.86 -1.15 6.36
CA ASN A 116 -10.24 -1.41 7.67
C ASN A 116 -9.05 -0.47 7.96
N LEU A 117 -8.59 0.29 6.96
CA LEU A 117 -7.42 1.17 7.07
C LEU A 117 -7.81 2.50 7.71
N SER A 118 -8.10 2.47 9.02
CA SER A 118 -8.58 3.64 9.77
C SER A 118 -7.61 4.83 9.83
N LYS A 119 -6.34 4.63 9.43
CA LYS A 119 -5.30 5.67 9.35
C LYS A 119 -4.97 6.11 7.92
N LEU A 120 -5.71 5.62 6.92
CA LEU A 120 -5.45 5.92 5.52
C LEU A 120 -5.75 7.38 5.23
N GLU A 121 -4.72 8.10 4.80
CA GLU A 121 -4.76 9.52 4.41
C GLU A 121 -4.77 9.69 2.89
N ALA A 122 -4.13 8.79 2.14
CA ALA A 122 -4.09 8.85 0.68
C ALA A 122 -4.27 7.47 0.05
N LEU A 123 -5.19 7.39 -0.91
CA LEU A 123 -5.40 6.24 -1.77
C LEU A 123 -5.40 6.69 -3.24
N SER A 124 -4.47 6.16 -4.03
CA SER A 124 -4.46 6.38 -5.49
C SER A 124 -4.48 5.04 -6.22
N LEU A 125 -5.56 4.81 -6.96
CA LEU A 125 -5.79 3.65 -7.81
C LEU A 125 -5.94 4.05 -9.29
N GLY A 126 -5.70 5.32 -9.62
CA GLY A 126 -5.97 5.84 -10.96
C GLY A 126 -5.12 5.21 -12.05
N GLY A 127 -5.63 5.11 -13.28
CA GLY A 127 -4.92 4.50 -14.40
C GLY A 127 -4.72 2.99 -14.23
N ASN A 128 -5.82 2.28 -13.97
CA ASN A 128 -5.88 0.83 -13.89
C ASN A 128 -7.10 0.33 -14.68
N GLN A 129 -7.42 -0.96 -14.55
CA GLN A 129 -8.58 -1.61 -15.19
C GLN A 129 -9.61 -2.05 -14.13
N ILE A 130 -9.72 -1.29 -13.04
CA ILE A 130 -10.59 -1.61 -11.90
C ILE A 130 -12.05 -1.31 -12.28
N SER A 131 -12.94 -2.22 -11.95
CA SER A 131 -14.36 -2.19 -12.29
C SER A 131 -15.25 -2.26 -11.05
N GLY A 132 -16.57 -2.24 -11.26
CA GLY A 132 -17.55 -2.34 -10.17
C GLY A 132 -17.81 -0.99 -9.50
N ARG A 133 -18.30 -1.01 -8.25
CA ARG A 133 -18.66 0.20 -7.49
C ARG A 133 -17.56 0.59 -6.50
N ILE A 134 -17.58 1.84 -6.06
CA ILE A 134 -16.85 2.25 -4.85
C ILE A 134 -17.51 1.56 -3.64
N PRO A 135 -16.77 0.77 -2.84
CA PRO A 135 -17.34 0.09 -1.68
C PRO A 135 -17.60 1.08 -0.55
N ASN A 136 -18.80 1.05 0.04
CA ASN A 136 -19.16 1.94 1.15
C ASN A 136 -18.25 1.76 2.38
N SER A 137 -17.60 0.61 2.52
CA SER A 137 -16.60 0.40 3.58
C SER A 137 -15.39 1.32 3.45
N LEU A 138 -14.97 1.68 2.23
CA LEU A 138 -13.86 2.61 2.02
C LEU A 138 -14.15 3.98 2.64
N LEU A 139 -15.43 4.39 2.64
CA LEU A 139 -15.92 5.67 3.16
C LEU A 139 -15.94 5.73 4.71
N LYS A 140 -15.50 4.65 5.37
CA LYS A 140 -15.20 4.60 6.81
C LYS A 140 -13.80 5.13 7.14
N CYS A 141 -12.91 5.29 6.15
CA CYS A 141 -11.56 5.85 6.36
C CYS A 141 -11.64 7.37 6.58
N LYS A 142 -11.95 7.81 7.80
CA LYS A 142 -12.22 9.22 8.11
C LYS A 142 -11.01 10.15 8.02
N GLU A 143 -9.82 9.59 8.00
CA GLU A 143 -8.55 10.32 7.84
C GLU A 143 -8.20 10.61 6.36
N LEU A 144 -9.02 10.13 5.41
CA LEU A 144 -8.71 10.19 3.98
C LEU A 144 -8.79 11.64 3.47
N LYS A 145 -7.67 12.11 2.93
CA LYS A 145 -7.47 13.43 2.33
C LYS A 145 -7.43 13.37 0.81
N ILE A 146 -6.86 12.30 0.27
CA ILE A 146 -6.72 12.11 -1.18
C ILE A 146 -7.36 10.79 -1.58
N LEU A 147 -8.32 10.86 -2.49
CA LEU A 147 -8.90 9.72 -3.17
C LEU A 147 -8.82 9.93 -4.69
N SER A 148 -7.93 9.20 -5.34
CA SER A 148 -7.79 9.20 -6.79
C SER A 148 -8.18 7.83 -7.35
N LEU A 149 -9.25 7.80 -8.15
CA LEU A 149 -9.77 6.61 -8.82
C LEU A 149 -9.91 6.84 -10.33
N SER A 150 -9.37 7.91 -10.88
CA SER A 150 -9.56 8.27 -12.29
C SER A 150 -9.02 7.23 -13.26
N ASN A 151 -9.50 7.28 -14.51
CA ASN A 151 -9.02 6.41 -15.58
C ASN A 151 -9.10 4.93 -15.20
N ASN A 152 -10.32 4.46 -14.96
CA ASN A 152 -10.69 3.10 -14.59
C ASN A 152 -12.06 2.74 -15.21
N TYR A 153 -12.57 1.55 -14.92
CA TYR A 153 -13.89 1.07 -15.36
C TYR A 153 -14.93 1.08 -14.23
N LEU A 154 -14.78 1.96 -13.23
CA LEU A 154 -15.76 2.05 -12.15
C LEU A 154 -17.11 2.50 -12.69
N LYS A 155 -18.16 1.87 -12.19
CA LYS A 155 -19.55 2.03 -12.62
C LYS A 155 -20.46 2.22 -11.43
N GLU A 156 -21.76 2.27 -11.69
CA GLU A 156 -22.81 2.61 -10.72
C GLU A 156 -22.75 4.08 -10.27
N SER A 157 -23.49 4.41 -9.21
CA SER A 157 -23.51 5.73 -8.58
C SER A 157 -22.30 5.93 -7.68
N ILE A 158 -21.86 7.18 -7.55
CA ILE A 158 -20.95 7.58 -6.46
C ILE A 158 -21.76 7.49 -5.15
N PRO A 159 -21.33 6.73 -4.13
CA PRO A 159 -22.07 6.63 -2.88
C PRO A 159 -22.15 8.00 -2.19
N THR A 160 -23.33 8.37 -1.71
CA THR A 160 -23.56 9.67 -1.05
C THR A 160 -22.76 9.82 0.24
N GLU A 161 -22.38 8.70 0.87
CA GLU A 161 -21.53 8.69 2.06
C GLU A 161 -20.11 9.22 1.80
N ILE A 162 -19.74 9.49 0.54
CA ILE A 162 -18.49 10.17 0.21
C ILE A 162 -18.43 11.56 0.86
N GLY A 163 -19.58 12.22 1.03
CA GLY A 163 -19.70 13.47 1.78
C GLY A 163 -19.39 13.35 3.28
N ASN A 164 -19.30 12.13 3.82
CA ASN A 164 -18.88 11.89 5.20
C ASN A 164 -17.35 11.85 5.37
N LEU A 165 -16.57 12.03 4.30
CA LEU A 165 -15.12 12.18 4.35
C LEU A 165 -14.77 13.66 4.52
N THR A 166 -14.95 14.18 5.74
CA THR A 166 -14.83 15.60 6.04
C THR A 166 -13.40 16.16 5.94
N LEU A 167 -12.39 15.28 5.88
CA LEU A 167 -10.98 15.63 5.67
C LEU A 167 -10.52 15.44 4.22
N LEU A 168 -11.41 15.00 3.33
CA LEU A 168 -11.06 14.81 1.93
C LEU A 168 -10.77 16.19 1.34
N ASP A 169 -9.59 16.38 0.77
CA ASP A 169 -9.17 17.63 0.10
C ASP A 169 -9.13 17.45 -1.42
N THR A 170 -8.92 16.21 -1.87
CA THR A 170 -8.74 15.89 -3.28
C THR A 170 -9.51 14.63 -3.64
N LEU A 171 -10.48 14.79 -4.54
CA LEU A 171 -11.25 13.70 -5.12
C LEU A 171 -11.12 13.73 -6.65
N VAL A 172 -10.56 12.67 -7.22
CA VAL A 172 -10.31 12.54 -8.66
C VAL A 172 -11.01 11.29 -9.17
N LEU A 173 -12.06 11.46 -9.99
CA LEU A 173 -12.98 10.39 -10.41
C LEU A 173 -13.27 10.39 -11.93
N ASP A 174 -12.64 11.30 -12.67
CA ASP A 174 -12.72 11.42 -14.12
C ASP A 174 -12.35 10.12 -14.84
N ASP A 175 -12.74 9.99 -16.10
CA ASP A 175 -12.43 8.83 -16.94
C ASP A 175 -12.86 7.50 -16.30
N ASN A 176 -14.11 7.46 -15.82
CA ASN A 176 -14.82 6.29 -15.34
C ASN A 176 -16.21 6.17 -15.99
N HIS A 177 -16.93 5.10 -15.68
CA HIS A 177 -18.23 4.72 -16.24
C HIS A 177 -19.40 4.97 -15.26
N PHE A 178 -19.28 5.96 -14.37
CA PHE A 178 -20.33 6.29 -13.40
C PHE A 178 -21.64 6.72 -14.09
N LYS A 179 -22.77 6.25 -13.54
CA LYS A 179 -24.12 6.54 -14.09
C LYS A 179 -24.52 8.00 -13.88
N ASP A 180 -24.15 8.56 -12.73
CA ASP A 180 -24.61 9.87 -12.27
C ASP A 180 -23.53 10.94 -12.49
N LYS A 181 -23.30 11.32 -13.76
CA LYS A 181 -22.28 12.32 -14.13
C LYS A 181 -22.51 13.71 -13.54
N GLN A 182 -23.72 14.03 -13.04
CA GLN A 182 -24.03 15.31 -12.39
C GLN A 182 -23.39 15.46 -11.01
N PHE A 183 -23.08 14.37 -10.31
CA PHE A 183 -22.47 14.44 -8.98
C PHE A 183 -20.99 14.88 -9.04
N LEU A 184 -20.30 14.63 -10.15
CA LEU A 184 -18.93 15.08 -10.41
C LEU A 184 -18.81 16.62 -10.36
N VAL A 185 -19.83 17.32 -10.86
CA VAL A 185 -19.86 18.80 -10.84
C VAL A 185 -20.02 19.33 -9.42
N ILE A 186 -20.79 18.65 -8.56
CA ILE A 186 -21.06 19.11 -7.19
C ILE A 186 -19.83 18.95 -6.29
N VAL A 187 -19.03 17.89 -6.45
CA VAL A 187 -17.84 17.73 -5.61
C VAL A 187 -16.74 18.73 -5.98
N SER A 188 -16.68 19.21 -7.23
CA SER A 188 -15.78 20.31 -7.63
C SER A 188 -16.09 21.65 -6.93
N PHE A 189 -17.30 21.84 -6.40
CA PHE A 189 -17.73 23.08 -5.72
C PHE A 189 -17.61 23.02 -4.19
N ILE A 190 -17.40 21.85 -3.59
CA ILE A 190 -17.21 21.72 -2.13
C ILE A 190 -15.75 21.99 -1.72
N PHE A 191 -14.83 22.03 -2.70
CA PHE A 191 -13.37 22.17 -2.49
C PHE A 191 -12.78 23.47 -3.05
N ILE A 192 -13.56 24.57 -3.09
CA ILE A 192 -13.05 25.93 -3.30
C ILE A 192 -13.35 26.77 -2.07
#